data_AF-A0AAV9Z0M1-F1
#
_entry.id   AF-A0AAV9Z0M1-F1
#
_cell.length_a   1.000
_cell.length_b   1.000
_cell.length_c   1.000
_cell.angle_alpha   90.00
_cell.angle_beta   90.00
_cell.angle_gamma   90.00
#
_symmetry.space_group_name_H-M   'P 1'
#
loop_
_entity.id
_entity.type
_entity.pdbx_description
1 polymer ?
#
loop_
_entity_poly.entity_id
_entity_poly.type
_entity_poly.pdbx_seq_one_letter_code
_entity_poly.pdbx_strand_id
1 'polypeptide(L)'
;MAVIPPDGLNASSLLAAKGAELKFWIIKNNESAEKKVLNVSGTVETLRSNFAAYYGLDLTINPRAEAINVPTVDELIRDRQWADLVALGVEWKEAIKVGRSFKLLEPALDSE
;
A
#
# COMPACT_ATOMS: atom_id res chain seq x y z
N MET A 1 -1.23 14.17 -24.73
CA MET A 1 -0.73 14.61 -23.42
C MET A 1 -0.45 13.35 -22.62
N ALA A 2 0.80 13.11 -22.24
CA ALA A 2 1.15 11.95 -21.42
C ALA A 2 0.59 12.19 -20.01
N VAL A 3 -0.32 11.33 -19.56
CA VAL A 3 -0.81 11.37 -18.18
C VAL A 3 0.33 10.84 -17.32
N ILE A 4 0.76 11.62 -16.33
CA ILE A 4 1.85 11.22 -15.45
C ILE A 4 1.32 10.07 -14.57
N PRO A 5 2.00 8.92 -14.53
CA PRO A 5 1.59 7.83 -13.67
C PRO A 5 1.64 8.25 -12.19
N PRO A 6 0.68 7.81 -11.35
CA PRO A 6 0.73 8.00 -9.91
C PRO A 6 2.04 7.49 -9.31
N ASP A 7 2.51 8.12 -8.23
CA ASP A 7 3.75 7.72 -7.55
C ASP A 7 3.75 6.22 -7.21
N GLY A 8 4.80 5.52 -7.68
CA GLY A 8 4.96 4.07 -7.50
C GLY A 8 4.35 3.20 -8.60
N LEU A 9 3.61 3.75 -9.57
CA LEU A 9 3.11 3.01 -10.71
C LEU A 9 4.13 2.98 -11.86
N ASN A 10 4.76 1.82 -12.07
CA ASN A 10 5.71 1.58 -13.17
C ASN A 10 5.45 0.22 -13.84
N ALA A 11 6.21 -0.12 -14.87
CA ALA A 11 6.06 -1.38 -15.59
C ALA A 11 6.16 -2.61 -14.67
N SER A 12 7.08 -2.59 -13.70
CA SER A 12 7.28 -3.67 -12.72
C SER A 12 6.07 -3.85 -11.80
N SER A 13 5.55 -2.76 -11.23
CA SER A 13 4.38 -2.80 -10.35
C SER A 13 3.14 -3.29 -11.10
N LEU A 14 3.00 -2.92 -12.38
CA LEU A 14 1.88 -3.36 -13.23
C LEU A 14 1.98 -4.85 -13.61
N LEU A 15 3.18 -5.35 -13.87
CA LEU A 15 3.44 -6.77 -14.11
C LEU A 15 3.22 -7.63 -12.86
N ALA A 16 3.49 -7.09 -11.67
CA ALA A 16 3.26 -7.78 -10.40
C ALA A 16 1.79 -7.72 -9.93
N ALA A 17 1.03 -6.70 -10.35
CA ALA A 17 -0.32 -6.45 -9.87
C ALA A 17 -1.31 -7.59 -10.18
N LYS A 18 -2.14 -7.94 -9.20
CA LYS A 18 -3.22 -8.92 -9.31
C LYS A 18 -4.47 -8.30 -9.95
N GLY A 19 -5.37 -9.16 -10.43
CA GLY A 19 -6.61 -8.71 -11.08
C GLY A 19 -7.48 -7.79 -10.22
N ALA A 20 -7.51 -7.97 -8.90
CA ALA A 20 -8.25 -7.09 -7.99
C ALA A 20 -7.62 -5.68 -7.90
N GLU A 21 -6.29 -5.61 -7.80
CA GLU A 21 -5.53 -4.36 -7.72
C GLU A 21 -5.66 -3.56 -9.02
N LEU A 22 -5.54 -4.21 -10.17
CA LEU A 22 -5.72 -3.58 -11.48
C LEU A 22 -7.12 -2.98 -11.64
N LYS A 23 -8.16 -3.70 -11.22
CA LYS A 23 -9.54 -3.19 -11.28
C LYS A 23 -9.73 -1.99 -10.36
N PHE A 24 -9.19 -2.05 -9.14
CA PHE A 24 -9.23 -0.94 -8.19
C PHE A 24 -8.56 0.32 -8.76
N TRP A 25 -7.36 0.19 -9.33
CA TRP A 25 -6.66 1.32 -9.95
C TRP A 25 -7.41 1.90 -11.16
N ILE A 26 -8.01 1.05 -11.99
CA ILE A 26 -8.82 1.49 -13.13
C ILE A 26 -10.06 2.28 -12.68
N ILE A 27 -10.76 1.80 -11.65
CA ILE A 27 -11.93 2.50 -11.09
C ILE A 27 -11.50 3.86 -10.55
N LYS A 28 -10.47 3.90 -9.69
CA LYS A 28 -9.96 5.14 -9.10
C LYS A 28 -9.48 6.14 -10.15
N ASN A 29 -8.82 5.66 -11.22
CA ASN A 29 -8.38 6.50 -12.32
C ASN A 29 -9.56 7.08 -13.12
N ASN A 30 -10.60 6.28 -13.37
CA ASN A 30 -11.81 6.76 -14.05
C ASN A 30 -12.59 7.77 -13.20
N GLU A 31 -12.69 7.54 -11.89
CA GLU A 31 -13.29 8.47 -10.93
C GLU A 31 -12.52 9.79 -10.92
N SER A 32 -11.20 9.74 -10.81
CA SER A 32 -10.35 10.95 -10.82
C SER A 32 -10.39 11.71 -12.15
N ALA A 33 -10.65 11.03 -13.27
CA ALA A 33 -10.78 11.64 -14.58
C ALA A 33 -12.21 12.12 -14.87
N GLU A 34 -13.15 11.87 -13.95
CA GLU A 34 -14.60 12.09 -14.10
C GLU A 34 -15.19 11.47 -15.38
N LYS A 35 -14.49 10.48 -15.96
CA LYS A 35 -14.86 9.84 -17.22
C LYS A 35 -14.30 8.42 -17.28
N LYS A 36 -14.98 7.57 -18.03
CA LYS A 36 -14.52 6.20 -18.29
C LYS A 36 -13.39 6.21 -19.33
N VAL A 37 -12.15 6.34 -18.86
CA VAL A 37 -10.93 6.32 -19.70
C VAL A 37 -10.37 4.91 -19.89
N LEU A 38 -10.55 4.04 -18.90
CA LEU A 38 -10.03 2.67 -18.89
C LEU A 38 -11.15 1.67 -18.67
N ASN A 39 -11.10 0.53 -19.37
CA ASN A 39 -12.07 -0.54 -19.20
C ASN A 39 -11.67 -1.48 -18.07
N VAL A 40 -12.62 -1.82 -17.19
CA VAL A 40 -12.41 -2.66 -15.99
C VAL A 40 -12.67 -4.15 -16.24
N SER A 41 -13.25 -4.49 -17.40
CA SER A 41 -13.54 -5.85 -17.81
C SER A 41 -12.45 -6.42 -18.72
N GLY A 42 -12.15 -7.71 -18.56
CA GLY A 42 -11.14 -8.42 -19.34
C GLY A 42 -10.27 -9.35 -18.49
N THR A 43 -9.30 -10.00 -19.14
CA THR A 43 -8.25 -10.76 -18.45
C THR A 43 -7.25 -9.82 -17.81
N VAL A 44 -6.47 -10.33 -16.85
CA VAL A 44 -5.39 -9.57 -16.19
C VAL A 44 -4.43 -8.96 -17.20
N GLU A 45 -4.07 -9.70 -18.25
CA GLU A 45 -3.19 -9.23 -19.33
C GLU A 45 -3.81 -8.07 -20.12
N THR A 46 -5.09 -8.16 -20.49
CA THR A 46 -5.79 -7.06 -21.15
C THR A 46 -5.81 -5.80 -20.29
N LEU A 47 -6.07 -5.94 -18.98
CA LEU A 47 -6.07 -4.80 -18.06
C LEU A 47 -4.69 -4.16 -17.96
N ARG A 48 -3.61 -4.96 -17.87
CA ARG A 48 -2.22 -4.46 -17.86
C ARG A 48 -1.88 -3.72 -19.14
N SER A 49 -2.16 -4.30 -20.31
CA SER A 49 -1.87 -3.66 -21.59
C SER A 49 -2.61 -2.34 -21.78
N ASN A 50 -3.89 -2.27 -21.39
CA ASN A 50 -4.67 -1.03 -21.46
C ASN A 50 -4.12 0.05 -20.52
N PHE A 51 -3.74 -0.34 -19.30
CA PHE A 51 -3.18 0.58 -18.32
C PHE A 51 -1.80 1.09 -18.77
N ALA A 52 -0.95 0.20 -19.29
CA ALA A 52 0.35 0.56 -19.83
C ALA A 52 0.23 1.50 -21.04
N ALA A 53 -0.68 1.23 -21.98
CA ALA A 53 -0.93 2.10 -23.12
C ALA A 53 -1.41 3.50 -22.69
N TYR A 54 -2.22 3.60 -21.64
CA TYR A 54 -2.72 4.87 -21.14
C TYR A 54 -1.63 5.74 -20.51
N TYR A 55 -0.68 5.13 -19.80
CA TYR A 55 0.45 5.83 -19.17
C TYR A 55 1.73 5.86 -20.01
N GLY A 56 1.72 5.24 -21.20
CA GLY A 56 2.91 5.12 -22.05
C GLY A 56 4.02 4.24 -21.45
N LEU A 57 3.65 3.22 -20.67
CA LEU A 57 4.58 2.27 -20.06
C LEU A 57 4.92 1.15 -21.06
N ASP A 58 6.21 0.86 -21.24
CA ASP A 58 6.65 -0.28 -22.02
C ASP A 58 6.76 -1.52 -21.12
N LEU A 59 5.90 -2.51 -21.37
CA LEU A 59 5.87 -3.80 -20.64
C LEU A 59 6.82 -4.84 -21.22
N THR A 60 7.43 -4.56 -22.39
CA THR A 60 8.40 -5.47 -23.04
C THR A 60 9.79 -5.30 -22.45
N ILE A 61 10.05 -4.14 -21.84
CA ILE A 61 11.15 -3.97 -20.91
C ILE A 61 10.76 -4.84 -19.71
N ASN A 62 11.38 -6.02 -19.62
CA ASN A 62 11.41 -6.80 -18.40
C ASN A 62 12.53 -6.18 -17.56
N PRO A 63 12.25 -5.20 -16.66
CA PRO A 63 13.21 -4.89 -15.63
C PRO A 63 13.32 -6.17 -14.84
N ARG A 64 14.37 -6.95 -15.10
CA ARG A 64 14.87 -7.97 -14.20
C ARG A 64 14.74 -7.34 -12.82
N ALA A 65 13.79 -7.87 -12.04
CA ALA A 65 13.37 -7.25 -10.80
C ALA A 65 14.59 -7.20 -9.88
N GLU A 66 15.34 -6.11 -9.94
CA GLU A 66 15.87 -5.54 -8.72
C GLU A 66 14.62 -5.17 -7.97
N ALA A 67 14.19 -6.10 -7.12
CA ALA A 67 13.24 -5.81 -6.06
C ALA A 67 13.89 -4.68 -5.28
N ILE A 68 13.61 -3.45 -5.69
CA ILE A 68 13.59 -2.33 -4.79
C ILE A 68 12.50 -2.75 -3.83
N ASN A 69 12.90 -3.41 -2.74
CA ASN A 69 12.13 -3.52 -1.53
C ASN A 69 11.93 -2.08 -1.06
N VAL A 70 11.10 -1.32 -1.77
CA VAL A 70 10.34 -0.25 -1.16
C VAL A 70 9.61 -1.00 -0.07
N PRO A 71 9.90 -0.76 1.23
CA PRO A 71 9.21 -1.45 2.29
C PRO A 71 7.74 -1.22 1.97
N THR A 72 7.04 -2.29 1.60
CA THR A 72 5.59 -2.22 1.47
C THR A 72 5.16 -1.56 2.76
N VAL A 73 4.29 -0.56 2.67
CA VAL A 73 3.84 0.18 3.85
C VAL A 73 3.49 -0.80 4.99
N ASP A 74 3.03 -2.00 4.65
CA ASP A 74 2.90 -3.20 5.51
C ASP A 74 4.14 -3.63 6.33
N GLU A 75 5.34 -3.76 5.76
CA GLU A 75 6.53 -4.21 6.50
C GLU A 75 7.00 -3.16 7.50
N LEU A 76 7.01 -1.90 7.08
CA LEU A 76 7.39 -0.79 7.94
C LEU A 76 6.34 -0.53 9.03
N ILE A 77 5.05 -0.73 8.72
CA ILE A 77 3.98 -0.75 9.72
C ILE A 77 4.19 -1.90 10.70
N ARG A 78 4.47 -3.11 10.21
CA ARG A 78 4.69 -4.29 11.05
C ARG A 78 5.89 -4.10 11.99
N ASP A 79 6.99 -3.55 11.50
CA ASP A 79 8.18 -3.27 12.31
C ASP A 79 7.89 -2.22 13.38
N ARG A 80 7.14 -1.16 13.05
CA ARG A 80 6.69 -0.15 14.01
C ARG A 80 5.76 -0.74 15.06
N GLN A 81 4.77 -1.52 14.64
CA GLN A 81 3.85 -2.20 15.56
C GLN A 81 4.60 -3.16 16.49
N TRP A 82 5.60 -3.87 15.98
CA TRP A 82 6.42 -4.75 16.82
C TRP A 82 7.28 -3.96 17.81
N ALA A 83 7.88 -2.84 17.37
CA ALA A 83 8.63 -1.95 18.26
C ALA A 83 7.74 -1.39 19.38
N ASP A 84 6.52 -0.97 19.06
CA ASP A 84 5.55 -0.48 20.05
C ASP A 84 5.18 -1.57 21.06
N LEU A 85 4.94 -2.80 20.61
CA LEU A 85 4.67 -3.94 21.49
C LEU A 85 5.85 -4.27 22.41
N VAL A 86 7.09 -4.19 21.90
CA VAL A 86 8.30 -4.38 22.71
C VAL A 86 8.42 -3.29 23.77
N ALA A 87 8.17 -2.03 23.40
CA ALA A 87 8.19 -0.90 24.33
C ALA A 87 7.16 -1.07 25.45
N LEU A 88 5.92 -1.45 25.12
CA LEU A 88 4.88 -1.77 26.09
C LEU A 88 5.30 -2.92 27.03
N GLY A 89 5.95 -3.95 26.50
CA GLY A 89 6.49 -5.05 27.29
C GLY A 89 7.57 -4.62 28.28
N VAL A 90 8.42 -3.64 27.91
CA VAL A 90 9.41 -3.05 28.80
C VAL A 90 8.73 -2.22 29.89
N GLU A 91 7.79 -1.36 29.52
CA GLU A 91 7.05 -0.53 30.48
C GLU A 91 6.29 -1.39 31.49
N TRP A 92 5.64 -2.46 31.04
CA TRP A 92 4.95 -3.41 31.92
C TRP A 92 5.89 -4.05 32.94
N LYS A 93 7.08 -4.50 32.50
CA LYS A 93 8.09 -5.07 33.38
C LYS A 93 8.57 -4.07 34.44
N GLU A 94 8.78 -2.82 34.06
CA GLU A 94 9.19 -1.78 35.01
C GLU A 94 8.05 -1.44 35.97
N ALA A 95 6.81 -1.36 35.51
CA ALA A 95 5.63 -1.13 36.36
C ALA A 95 5.49 -2.21 37.44
N ILE A 96 5.66 -3.48 37.08
CA ILE A 96 5.65 -4.60 38.05
C ILE A 96 6.77 -4.44 39.09
N LYS A 97 7.99 -4.10 38.67
CA LYS A 97 9.13 -3.95 39.60
C LYS A 97 8.88 -2.89 40.67
N VAL A 98 8.19 -1.81 40.32
CA VAL A 98 7.88 -0.72 41.26
C VAL A 98 6.49 -0.86 41.93
N GLY A 99 5.82 -2.01 41.74
CA GLY A 99 4.49 -2.27 42.33
C GLY A 99 3.36 -1.39 41.76
N ARG A 100 3.57 -0.79 40.59
CA ARG A 100 2.60 0.05 39.89
C ARG A 100 1.77 -0.78 38.92
N SER A 101 0.48 -0.46 38.79
CA SER A 101 -0.37 -1.03 37.75
C SER A 101 0.01 -0.49 36.37
N PHE A 102 0.21 -1.39 35.41
CA PHE A 102 0.36 -1.06 33.99
C PHE A 102 -1.01 -0.85 33.34
N LYS A 103 -1.18 0.24 32.60
CA LYS A 103 -2.41 0.57 31.89
C LYS A 103 -2.13 0.60 30.39
N LEU A 104 -2.73 -0.36 29.67
CA LEU A 104 -2.56 -0.48 28.21
C LEU A 104 -3.33 0.59 27.44
N LEU A 105 -4.42 1.09 28.02
CA LEU A 105 -5.22 2.18 27.48
C LEU A 105 -5.28 3.27 28.54
N GLU A 106 -5.09 4.52 28.15
CA GLU A 106 -5.56 5.61 28.99
C GLU A 106 -7.09 5.54 29.05
N PRO A 107 -7.70 5.68 30.24
CA PRO A 107 -9.15 5.82 30.29
C PRO A 107 -9.52 7.03 29.43
N ALA A 108 -10.39 6.82 28.46
CA ALA A 108 -10.95 7.90 27.68
C ALA A 108 -11.45 8.94 28.69
N LEU A 109 -10.92 10.17 28.61
CA LEU A 109 -11.55 11.29 29.28
C LEU A 109 -12.90 11.45 28.58
N ASP A 110 -13.93 10.78 29.11
CA ASP A 110 -15.31 11.12 28.83
C ASP A 110 -15.46 12.59 29.23
N SER A 111 -15.27 13.46 28.25
CA SER A 111 -15.46 14.90 28.38
C SER A 111 -16.96 15.12 28.16
N GLU A 112 -17.70 15.11 29.26
CA GLU A 112 -19.08 15.55 29.35
C GLU A 112 -19.20 17.07 29.13
#